data_AF-A0A4Y9J704-F1
#
_entry.id   AF-A0A4Y9J704-F1
#
_cell.length_a   1.000
_cell.length_b   1.000
_cell.length_c   1.000
_cell.angle_alpha   90.00
_cell.angle_beta   90.00
_cell.angle_gamma   90.00
#
_symmetry.space_group_name_H-M   'P 1'
#
loop_
_entity.id
_entity.type
_entity.pdbx_description
1 polymer ?
#
loop_
_entity_poly.entity_id
_entity_poly.type
_entity_poly.pdbx_seq_one_letter_code
_entity_poly.pdbx_strand_id
1 'polypeptide(L)'
;CYRKLGHNEQDTPALTQPLMYKKISQHPGTRRLYADKLGAQGLGETLGDDMSKAYRAAMDAGKHTVDPVLTNFKSKYAVDWSPFLGKKWTDAGDTAIPLTEWKRLAERITTIPEGVTPHPLVKKVYDDRAAMG
;
A
#
# COMPACT_ATOMS: atom_id res chain seq x y z
N CYS A 1 -11.71 8.55 19.87
CA CYS A 1 -10.59 7.58 19.95
C CYS A 1 -9.34 8.31 20.44
N TYR A 2 -8.23 7.60 20.70
CA TYR A 2 -6.94 8.18 21.07
C TYR A 2 -5.81 7.23 20.68
N ARG A 3 -4.58 7.75 20.57
CA ARG A 3 -3.37 6.95 20.34
C ARG A 3 -2.79 6.54 21.69
N LYS A 4 -2.78 5.24 21.99
CA LYS A 4 -2.35 4.74 23.31
C LYS A 4 -0.84 4.89 23.54
N LEU A 5 -0.05 4.71 22.48
CA LEU A 5 1.42 4.84 22.47
C LEU A 5 1.85 6.06 21.65
N GLY A 6 3.15 6.21 21.40
CA GLY A 6 3.71 7.28 20.55
C GLY A 6 3.37 7.12 19.06
N HIS A 7 4.08 7.82 18.18
CA HIS A 7 3.83 7.70 16.74
C HIS A 7 4.18 6.30 16.23
N ASN A 8 5.24 5.72 16.76
CA ASN A 8 5.46 4.28 16.84
C ASN A 8 5.46 3.81 18.31
N GLU A 9 5.55 2.50 18.54
CA GLU A 9 5.51 1.87 19.87
C GLU A 9 6.74 2.20 20.74
N GLN A 10 7.84 2.65 20.15
CA GLN A 10 9.11 2.97 20.84
C GLN A 10 9.24 4.47 21.16
N ASP A 11 8.39 5.31 20.58
CA ASP A 11 8.38 6.75 20.81
C ASP A 11 7.87 7.10 22.20
N THR A 12 8.44 8.18 22.77
CA THR A 12 8.00 8.75 24.05
C THR A 12 7.17 10.02 23.84
N PRO A 13 5.83 9.92 23.73
CA PRO A 13 4.99 11.06 23.36
C PRO A 13 4.79 12.09 24.47
N ALA A 14 5.10 11.73 25.73
CA ALA A 14 5.02 12.67 26.85
C ALA A 14 5.98 13.86 26.70
N LEU A 15 7.02 13.76 25.86
CA LEU A 15 7.96 14.84 25.59
C LEU A 15 7.29 16.07 24.95
N THR A 16 6.29 15.85 24.09
CA THR A 16 5.65 16.92 23.32
C THR A 16 4.14 17.03 23.58
N GLN A 17 3.50 16.00 24.16
CA GLN A 17 2.08 16.02 24.55
C GLN A 17 1.84 15.53 26.00
N PRO A 18 2.49 16.12 27.03
CA PRO A 18 2.46 15.59 28.40
C PRO A 18 1.06 15.56 29.04
N LEU A 19 0.27 16.61 28.90
CA LEU A 19 -1.07 16.68 29.51
C LEU A 19 -2.06 15.70 28.88
N MET A 20 -1.96 15.52 27.55
CA MET A 20 -2.79 14.56 26.83
C MET A 20 -2.46 13.13 27.29
N TYR A 21 -1.17 12.78 27.33
CA TYR A 21 -0.76 11.44 27.71
C TYR A 21 -0.94 11.14 29.20
N LYS A 22 -0.95 12.17 30.07
CA LYS A 22 -1.39 12.04 31.47
C LYS A 22 -2.86 11.61 31.58
N LYS A 23 -3.75 12.15 30.74
CA LYS A 23 -5.16 11.72 30.71
C LYS A 23 -5.32 10.32 30.09
N ILE A 24 -4.57 10.05 29.02
CA ILE A 24 -4.62 8.75 28.34
C ILE A 24 -4.13 7.61 29.25
N SER A 25 -3.08 7.82 30.04
CA SER A 25 -2.54 6.78 30.94
C SER A 25 -3.51 6.40 32.07
N GLN A 26 -4.38 7.33 32.48
CA GLN A 26 -5.44 7.09 33.46
C GLN A 26 -6.71 6.48 32.83
N HIS A 27 -6.82 6.49 31.50
CA HIS A 27 -8.00 5.99 30.81
C HIS A 27 -7.97 4.45 30.72
N PRO A 28 -8.97 3.72 31.24
CA PRO A 28 -8.96 2.24 31.34
C PRO A 28 -8.97 1.52 29.98
N GLY A 29 -9.31 2.24 28.91
CA GLY A 29 -9.38 1.71 27.55
C GLY A 29 -10.79 1.36 27.11
N THR A 30 -11.05 1.52 25.82
CA THR A 30 -12.38 1.34 25.24
C THR A 30 -12.92 -0.07 25.43
N ARG A 31 -12.06 -1.10 25.26
CA ARG A 31 -12.43 -2.51 25.52
C ARG A 31 -12.93 -2.71 26.95
N ARG A 32 -12.19 -2.20 27.95
CA ARG A 32 -12.53 -2.41 29.36
C ARG A 32 -13.83 -1.69 29.72
N LEU A 33 -13.98 -0.42 29.34
CA LEU A 33 -15.21 0.34 29.56
C LEU A 33 -16.44 -0.36 28.97
N TYR A 34 -16.30 -0.91 27.76
CA TYR A 34 -17.41 -1.60 27.13
C TYR A 34 -17.72 -2.94 27.82
N ALA A 35 -16.70 -3.71 28.18
CA ALA A 35 -16.87 -4.95 28.95
C ALA A 35 -17.56 -4.69 30.31
N ASP A 36 -17.11 -3.68 31.06
CA ASP A 36 -17.71 -3.32 32.35
C ASP A 36 -19.18 -2.90 32.17
N LYS A 37 -19.49 -2.14 31.10
CA LYS A 37 -20.88 -1.78 30.77
C LYS A 37 -21.75 -3.00 30.49
N LEU A 38 -21.25 -3.98 29.72
CA LEU A 38 -21.99 -5.22 29.43
C LEU A 38 -22.17 -6.08 30.69
N GLY A 39 -21.15 -6.15 31.55
CA GLY A 39 -21.24 -6.81 32.85
C GLY A 39 -22.32 -6.19 33.74
N ALA A 40 -22.37 -4.85 33.81
CA ALA A 40 -23.41 -4.13 34.53
C ALA A 40 -24.84 -4.32 33.94
N GLN A 41 -24.93 -4.72 32.67
CA GLN A 41 -26.19 -5.09 32.01
C GLN A 41 -26.57 -6.57 32.21
N GLY A 42 -25.76 -7.34 32.95
CA GLY A 42 -26.03 -8.74 33.27
C GLY A 42 -25.55 -9.74 32.21
N LEU A 43 -24.72 -9.33 31.25
CA LEU A 43 -24.20 -10.24 30.20
C LEU A 43 -23.00 -11.09 30.66
N GLY A 44 -22.60 -10.98 31.93
CA GLY A 44 -21.51 -11.74 32.55
C GLY A 44 -20.33 -10.86 32.95
N GLU A 45 -19.96 -10.90 34.23
CA GLU A 45 -18.92 -10.05 34.82
C GLU A 45 -17.51 -10.35 34.27
N THR A 46 -17.25 -11.61 33.89
CA THR A 46 -15.94 -12.05 33.40
C THR A 46 -15.81 -12.05 31.88
N LEU A 47 -16.92 -11.82 31.17
CA LEU A 47 -17.02 -12.01 29.71
C LEU A 47 -15.87 -11.34 28.94
N GLY A 48 -15.58 -10.07 29.24
CA GLY A 48 -14.55 -9.33 28.52
C GLY A 48 -13.13 -9.85 28.75
N ASP A 49 -12.84 -10.40 29.92
CA ASP A 49 -11.52 -10.94 30.25
C ASP A 49 -11.36 -12.37 29.74
N ASP A 50 -12.43 -13.17 29.74
CA ASP A 50 -12.47 -14.50 29.13
C ASP A 50 -12.27 -14.44 27.62
N MET A 51 -12.93 -13.51 26.92
CA MET A 51 -12.69 -13.25 25.50
C MET A 51 -11.23 -12.85 25.21
N SER A 52 -10.64 -12.02 26.08
CA SER A 52 -9.24 -11.62 25.91
C SER A 52 -8.27 -12.79 26.10
N LYS A 53 -8.55 -13.71 27.03
CA LYS A 53 -7.75 -14.93 27.25
C LYS A 53 -7.87 -15.89 26.07
N ALA A 54 -9.09 -16.13 25.61
CA ALA A 54 -9.36 -16.99 24.46
C ALA A 54 -8.65 -16.49 23.19
N TYR A 55 -8.67 -15.17 22.95
CA TYR A 55 -7.98 -14.58 21.81
C TYR A 55 -6.45 -14.75 21.90
N ARG A 56 -5.84 -14.53 23.08
CA ARG A 56 -4.41 -14.77 23.27
C ARG A 56 -4.02 -16.23 23.04
N ALA A 57 -4.78 -17.17 23.62
CA ALA A 57 -4.54 -18.60 23.42
C ALA A 57 -4.63 -19.01 21.94
N ALA A 58 -5.54 -18.39 21.17
CA ALA A 58 -5.61 -18.61 19.72
C ALA A 58 -4.37 -18.08 18.97
N MET A 59 -3.89 -16.88 19.33
CA MET A 59 -2.65 -16.32 18.75
C MET A 59 -1.43 -17.16 19.09
N ASP A 60 -1.30 -17.60 20.34
CA ASP A 60 -0.19 -18.46 20.80
C ASP A 60 -0.20 -19.82 20.09
N ALA A 61 -1.39 -20.34 19.78
CA ALA A 61 -1.58 -21.57 19.01
C ALA A 61 -1.45 -21.37 17.48
N GLY A 62 -1.16 -20.15 17.00
CA GLY A 62 -1.06 -19.83 15.58
C GLY A 62 -2.39 -19.92 14.81
N LYS A 63 -3.54 -19.87 15.49
CA LYS A 63 -4.86 -19.93 14.87
C LYS A 63 -5.26 -18.56 14.34
N HIS A 64 -5.76 -18.50 13.12
CA HIS A 64 -6.44 -17.31 12.61
C HIS A 64 -7.77 -17.11 13.34
N THR A 65 -7.87 -16.04 14.12
CA THR A 65 -9.09 -15.67 14.88
C THR A 65 -10.15 -15.01 14.01
N VAL A 66 -9.77 -14.60 12.80
CA VAL A 66 -10.65 -14.06 11.77
C VAL A 66 -10.19 -14.65 10.45
N ASP A 67 -11.08 -15.34 9.75
CA ASP A 67 -10.87 -15.79 8.37
C ASP A 67 -11.89 -15.09 7.47
N PRO A 68 -11.63 -13.83 7.06
CA PRO A 68 -12.53 -13.07 6.21
C PRO A 68 -12.34 -13.44 4.73
N VAL A 69 -11.41 -14.35 4.41
CA VAL A 69 -11.09 -14.71 3.04
C VAL A 69 -12.17 -15.65 2.55
N LEU A 70 -13.18 -15.08 1.90
CA LEU A 70 -13.89 -15.79 0.84
C LEU A 70 -12.82 -16.17 -0.18
N THR A 71 -12.34 -17.40 -0.11
CA THR A 71 -11.45 -17.95 -1.12
C THR A 71 -12.09 -17.68 -2.48
N ASN A 72 -11.32 -17.03 -3.38
CA ASN A 72 -11.73 -16.61 -4.74
C ASN A 72 -12.42 -15.23 -4.92
N PHE A 73 -12.34 -14.28 -3.97
CA PHE A 73 -12.77 -12.91 -4.26
C PHE A 73 -11.83 -12.23 -5.29
N LYS A 74 -12.29 -12.08 -6.54
CA LYS A 74 -11.64 -11.23 -7.54
C LYS A 74 -12.28 -9.84 -7.51
N SER A 75 -11.47 -8.81 -7.25
CA SER A 75 -11.91 -7.42 -7.33
C SER A 75 -12.51 -7.12 -8.72
N LYS A 76 -13.57 -6.31 -8.77
CA LYS A 76 -14.21 -5.87 -10.03
C LYS A 76 -13.23 -5.21 -11.02
N TYR A 77 -12.13 -4.67 -10.50
CA TYR A 77 -11.08 -4.00 -11.28
C TYR A 77 -9.76 -4.79 -11.32
N ALA A 78 -9.78 -6.08 -10.96
CA ALA A 78 -8.60 -6.92 -11.12
C ALA A 78 -8.31 -7.09 -12.63
N VAL A 79 -7.15 -6.62 -13.06
CA VAL A 79 -6.67 -6.81 -14.44
C VAL A 79 -6.41 -8.31 -14.65
N ASP A 80 -6.97 -8.87 -15.71
CA ASP A 80 -6.75 -10.26 -16.07
C ASP A 80 -5.41 -10.44 -16.78
N TRP A 81 -4.42 -10.95 -16.05
CA TRP A 81 -3.08 -11.25 -16.57
C TRP A 81 -2.96 -12.65 -17.16
N SER A 82 -4.00 -13.50 -17.07
CA SER A 82 -3.95 -14.89 -17.54
C SER A 82 -3.45 -15.06 -18.98
N PRO A 83 -3.75 -14.17 -19.95
CA PRO A 83 -3.21 -14.28 -21.31
C PRO A 83 -1.68 -14.16 -21.42
N PHE A 84 -1.04 -13.52 -20.45
CA PHE A 84 0.39 -13.18 -20.46
C PHE A 84 1.25 -14.10 -19.58
N LEU A 85 0.62 -14.94 -18.76
CA LEU A 85 1.31 -15.88 -17.88
C LEU A 85 1.74 -17.14 -18.63
N GLY A 86 2.86 -17.75 -18.22
CA GLY A 86 3.33 -19.03 -18.73
C GLY A 86 3.95 -19.02 -20.13
N LYS A 87 4.21 -17.83 -20.71
CA LYS A 87 4.96 -17.69 -21.96
C LYS A 87 6.45 -17.96 -21.73
N LYS A 88 7.13 -18.59 -22.69
CA LYS A 88 8.58 -18.80 -22.61
C LYS A 88 9.29 -17.54 -23.07
N TRP A 89 10.44 -17.23 -22.47
CA TRP A 89 11.27 -16.11 -22.91
C TRP A 89 11.79 -16.27 -24.36
N THR A 90 11.77 -17.50 -24.89
CA THR A 90 12.17 -17.85 -26.25
C THR A 90 11.05 -17.74 -27.29
N ASP A 91 9.81 -17.44 -26.87
CA ASP A 91 8.70 -17.34 -27.81
C ASP A 91 8.93 -16.14 -28.74
N ALA A 92 8.74 -16.35 -30.05
CA ALA A 92 8.88 -15.29 -31.03
C ALA A 92 7.76 -14.24 -30.83
N GLY A 93 8.15 -12.98 -30.67
CA GLY A 93 7.23 -11.84 -30.67
C GLY A 93 7.33 -11.07 -31.97
N ASP A 94 6.20 -10.60 -32.49
CA ASP A 94 6.19 -9.62 -33.58
C ASP A 94 6.50 -8.23 -33.01
N THR A 95 7.77 -7.83 -33.12
CA THR A 95 8.29 -6.56 -32.63
C THR A 95 8.68 -5.61 -33.75
N ALA A 96 8.45 -6.02 -35.00
CA ALA A 96 8.80 -5.22 -36.16
C ALA A 96 7.81 -4.05 -36.31
N ILE A 97 8.31 -2.93 -36.81
CA ILE A 97 7.47 -1.80 -37.21
C ILE A 97 7.80 -1.36 -38.63
N PRO A 98 6.84 -0.79 -39.39
CA PRO A 98 7.12 -0.21 -40.69
C PRO A 98 8.13 0.94 -40.61
N LEU A 99 9.00 1.06 -41.61
CA LEU A 99 9.99 2.15 -41.66
C LEU A 99 9.34 3.55 -41.64
N THR A 100 8.12 3.68 -42.18
CA THR A 100 7.34 4.92 -42.14
C THR A 100 6.97 5.30 -40.70
N GLU A 101 6.65 4.32 -39.86
CA GLU A 101 6.31 4.53 -38.46
C GLU A 101 7.55 4.84 -37.63
N TRP A 102 8.67 4.16 -37.91
CA TRP A 102 9.97 4.48 -37.32
C TRP A 102 10.34 5.95 -37.52
N LYS A 103 10.29 6.44 -38.78
CA LYS A 103 10.59 7.84 -39.12
C LYS A 103 9.68 8.83 -38.40
N ARG A 104 8.38 8.54 -38.33
CA ARG A 104 7.40 9.38 -37.65
C ARG A 104 7.72 9.52 -36.15
N LEU A 105 8.11 8.43 -35.50
CA LEU A 105 8.45 8.41 -34.08
C LEU A 105 9.76 9.15 -33.82
N ALA A 106 10.79 8.92 -34.64
CA ALA A 106 12.08 9.56 -34.50
C ALA A 106 12.01 11.09 -34.68
N GLU A 107 11.28 11.56 -35.69
CA GLU A 107 11.00 12.99 -35.89
C GLU A 107 10.34 13.56 -34.63
N ARG A 108 9.32 12.89 -34.09
CA ARG A 108 8.59 13.40 -32.92
C ARG A 108 9.44 13.44 -31.65
N ILE A 109 10.32 12.47 -31.44
CA ILE A 109 11.20 12.39 -30.26
C ILE A 109 12.37 13.39 -30.36
N THR A 110 12.80 13.72 -31.58
CA THR A 110 13.94 14.62 -31.82
C THR A 110 13.52 16.07 -32.11
N THR A 111 12.23 16.34 -32.30
CA THR A 111 11.72 17.71 -32.45
C THR A 111 11.73 18.43 -31.10
N ILE A 112 12.55 19.46 -30.99
CA ILE A 112 12.58 20.35 -29.83
C ILE A 112 11.53 21.47 -30.04
N PRO A 113 10.59 21.69 -29.10
CA PRO A 113 9.57 22.72 -29.24
C PRO A 113 10.14 24.13 -29.43
N GLU A 114 9.45 24.94 -30.22
CA GLU A 114 9.75 26.36 -30.36
C GLU A 114 9.71 27.04 -28.98
N GLY A 115 10.81 27.71 -28.60
CA GLY A 115 10.96 28.36 -27.29
C GLY A 115 11.82 27.59 -26.28
N VAL A 116 12.25 26.37 -26.59
CA VAL A 116 13.23 25.63 -25.78
C VAL A 116 14.62 25.80 -26.38
N THR A 117 15.54 26.42 -25.63
CA THR A 117 16.95 26.54 -26.01
C THR A 117 17.77 25.44 -25.34
N PRO A 118 18.08 24.33 -26.03
CA PRO A 118 18.90 23.27 -25.46
C PRO A 118 20.36 23.72 -25.31
N HIS A 119 21.06 23.14 -24.34
CA HIS A 119 22.51 23.26 -24.26
C HIS A 119 23.16 22.75 -25.56
N PRO A 120 24.25 23.35 -26.08
CA PRO A 120 24.84 22.98 -27.38
C PRO A 120 25.16 21.48 -27.54
N LEU A 121 25.66 20.85 -26.48
CA LEU A 121 25.92 19.39 -26.49
C LEU A 121 24.63 18.56 -26.61
N VAL A 122 23.53 19.02 -26.00
CA VAL A 122 22.23 18.35 -26.10
C VAL A 122 21.65 18.54 -27.49
N LYS A 123 21.75 19.75 -28.06
CA LYS A 123 21.34 20.02 -29.44
C LYS A 123 22.03 19.07 -30.42
N LYS A 124 23.35 18.93 -30.30
CA LYS A 124 24.13 18.00 -31.13
C LYS A 124 23.60 16.56 -31.05
N VAL A 125 23.34 16.05 -29.83
CA VAL A 125 22.79 14.69 -29.65
C VAL A 125 21.42 14.54 -30.32
N TYR A 126 20.57 15.56 -30.27
CA TYR A 126 19.26 15.55 -30.92
C TYR A 126 19.39 15.57 -32.45
N ASP A 127 20.26 16.42 -33.00
CA ASP A 127 20.53 16.50 -34.44
C ASP A 127 21.09 15.15 -34.96
N ASP A 128 22.04 14.54 -34.23
CA ASP A 128 22.63 13.25 -34.58
C ASP A 128 21.57 12.13 -34.57
N ARG A 129 20.65 12.13 -33.60
CA ARG A 129 19.53 11.16 -33.53
C ARG A 129 18.52 11.37 -34.64
N ALA A 130 18.22 12.62 -35.00
CA ALA A 130 17.32 12.94 -36.11
C ALA A 130 17.89 12.42 -37.45
N ALA A 131 19.22 12.47 -37.62
CA ALA A 131 19.89 11.93 -38.81
C ALA A 131 19.90 10.39 -38.88
N MET A 132 19.84 9.70 -37.74
CA MET A 132 19.67 8.23 -37.69
C MET A 132 18.27 7.80 -38.11
N GLY A 133 17.31 8.71 -37.99
CA GLY A 133 15.94 8.58 -38.49
C GLY A 133 15.01 7.83 -37.58
#